data_AF-A0AAN6XTN9-F1
#
_entry.id   AF-A0AAN6XTN9-F1
#
_cell.length_a   1.000
_cell.length_b   1.000
_cell.length_c   1.000
_cell.angle_alpha   90.00
_cell.angle_beta   90.00
_cell.angle_gamma   90.00
#
_symmetry.space_group_name_H-M   'P 1'
#
loop_
_entity.id
_entity.type
_entity.pdbx_description
1 polymer ?
#
loop_
_entity_poly.entity_id
_entity_poly.type
_entity_poly.pdbx_seq_one_letter_code
_entity_poly.pdbx_strand_id
1 'polypeptide(L)'
;MLFSRDFISTLLALALTATGVQATIAVGTAVGYNVMWVDGTDPCRWTKINNIGENPCEVHFNPLQANGYSYVLHGCGGNLWLTNGDGSFNSNCHYSTANLACNVKRTYKCY
;
A
#
# COMPACT_ATOMS: atom_id res chain seq x y z
N MET A 1 -21.57 60.72 -1.70
CA MET A 1 -22.03 59.40 -2.20
C MET A 1 -20.79 58.52 -2.29
N LEU A 2 -20.56 57.66 -1.30
CA LEU A 2 -19.51 56.64 -1.32
C LEU A 2 -20.16 55.33 -1.80
N PHE A 3 -19.69 54.78 -2.92
CA PHE A 3 -19.92 53.37 -3.27
C PHE A 3 -18.60 52.63 -3.04
N SER A 4 -18.53 51.92 -1.93
CA SER A 4 -17.45 50.97 -1.64
C SER A 4 -17.71 49.70 -2.45
N ARG A 5 -16.78 49.30 -3.32
CA ARG A 5 -16.87 48.07 -4.11
C ARG A 5 -16.41 46.89 -3.27
N ASP A 6 -17.26 45.87 -3.21
CA ASP A 6 -17.08 44.63 -2.49
C ASP A 6 -15.78 43.92 -2.88
N PHE A 7 -14.96 43.62 -1.87
CA PHE A 7 -13.80 42.75 -1.99
C PHE A 7 -14.28 41.29 -2.07
N ILE A 8 -14.23 40.71 -3.27
CA ILE A 8 -14.40 39.27 -3.48
C ILE A 8 -13.17 38.59 -2.87
N SER A 9 -13.32 38.04 -1.65
CA SER A 9 -12.30 37.19 -1.02
C SER A 9 -12.31 35.81 -1.68
N THR A 10 -11.54 35.64 -2.74
CA THR A 10 -11.24 34.33 -3.32
C THR A 10 -10.21 33.63 -2.43
N LEU A 11 -10.68 32.97 -1.37
CA LEU A 11 -9.85 32.04 -0.60
C LEU A 11 -9.66 30.76 -1.43
N LEU A 12 -8.59 30.72 -2.21
CA LEU A 12 -8.11 29.51 -2.87
C LEU A 12 -7.47 28.61 -1.78
N ALA A 13 -8.26 27.72 -1.20
CA ALA A 13 -7.77 26.72 -0.26
C ALA A 13 -6.95 25.67 -1.02
N LEU A 14 -5.62 25.81 -0.97
CA LEU A 14 -4.68 24.82 -1.47
C LEU A 14 -4.74 23.59 -0.55
N ALA A 15 -5.58 22.61 -0.88
CA ALA A 15 -5.58 21.32 -0.19
C ALA A 15 -4.31 20.56 -0.55
N LEU A 16 -3.25 20.71 0.26
CA LEU A 16 -2.11 19.79 0.25
C LEU A 16 -2.60 18.44 0.78
N THR A 17 -3.13 17.59 -0.09
CA THR A 17 -3.27 16.17 0.21
C THR A 17 -1.86 15.58 0.18
N ALA A 18 -1.21 15.53 1.34
CA ALA A 18 0.01 14.75 1.49
C ALA A 18 -0.33 13.30 1.16
N THR A 19 0.12 12.80 0.00
CA THR A 19 0.10 11.37 -0.32
C THR A 19 1.19 10.71 0.50
N GLY A 20 0.97 10.62 1.82
CA GLY A 20 1.85 9.90 2.72
C GLY A 20 1.72 8.40 2.48
N VAL A 21 2.82 7.66 2.62
CA VAL A 21 2.81 6.21 2.75
C VAL A 21 1.84 5.86 3.88
N GLN A 22 0.66 5.34 3.53
CA GLN A 22 -0.42 5.15 4.51
C GLN A 22 -0.06 4.09 5.56
N ALA A 23 0.82 3.14 5.22
CA ALA A 23 1.41 2.18 6.14
C ALA A 23 2.62 1.48 5.49
N THR A 24 3.52 0.92 6.30
CA THR A 24 4.50 -0.05 5.82
C THR A 24 3.78 -1.34 5.46
N ILE A 25 4.00 -1.83 4.24
CA ILE A 25 3.35 -3.04 3.73
C ILE A 25 4.35 -4.18 3.71
N ALA A 26 3.97 -5.32 4.25
CA ALA A 26 4.76 -6.54 4.19
C ALA A 26 4.24 -7.47 3.09
N VAL A 27 5.18 -8.07 2.36
CA VAL A 27 4.90 -9.06 1.30
C VAL A 27 5.65 -10.35 1.61
N GLY A 28 4.98 -11.47 1.40
CA GLY A 28 5.52 -12.76 1.77
C GLY A 28 4.69 -13.93 1.28
N THR A 29 4.83 -15.06 1.97
CA THR A 29 4.06 -16.27 1.68
C THR A 29 3.39 -16.83 2.93
N ALA A 30 2.21 -17.41 2.75
CA ALA A 30 1.49 -18.12 3.81
C ALA A 30 0.60 -19.20 3.19
N VAL A 31 0.65 -20.42 3.74
CA VAL A 31 -0.27 -21.54 3.43
C VAL A 31 -0.48 -21.78 1.92
N GLY A 32 0.60 -21.73 1.13
CA GLY A 32 0.53 -21.95 -0.33
C GLY A 32 0.21 -20.71 -1.17
N TYR A 33 0.10 -19.53 -0.56
CA TYR A 33 -0.23 -18.27 -1.23
C TYR A 33 0.90 -17.25 -1.13
N ASN A 34 1.00 -16.38 -2.14
CA ASN A 34 1.66 -15.09 -2.01
C ASN A 34 0.67 -14.15 -1.31
N VAL A 35 1.14 -13.44 -0.28
CA VAL A 35 0.26 -12.68 0.60
C VAL A 35 0.83 -11.31 0.94
N MET A 36 -0.07 -10.39 1.30
CA MET A 36 0.25 -9.03 1.70
C MET A 36 -0.51 -8.65 2.97
N TRP A 37 0.13 -7.86 3.84
CA TRP A 37 -0.49 -7.34 5.07
C TRP A 37 0.19 -6.04 5.50
N VAL A 38 -0.44 -5.33 6.44
CA VAL A 38 0.16 -4.14 7.05
C VAL A 38 1.18 -4.58 8.09
N ASP A 39 2.45 -4.19 7.91
CA ASP A 39 3.51 -4.54 8.86
C ASP A 39 3.25 -3.88 10.22
N GLY A 40 3.52 -4.61 11.31
CA GLY A 40 3.18 -4.19 12.68
C GLY A 40 1.76 -4.59 13.14
N THR A 41 0.92 -5.13 12.24
CA THR A 41 -0.36 -5.77 12.62
C THR A 41 -0.23 -7.28 12.75
N ASP A 42 -1.30 -7.96 13.16
CA ASP A 42 -1.33 -9.41 13.30
C ASP A 42 -0.98 -10.10 11.97
N PRO A 43 0.18 -10.79 11.87
CA PRO A 43 0.61 -11.42 10.62
C PRO A 43 -0.31 -12.57 10.19
N CYS A 44 -1.14 -13.11 11.09
CA CYS A 44 -2.12 -14.14 10.77
C CYS A 44 -3.31 -13.58 9.97
N ARG A 45 -3.46 -12.25 9.88
CA ARG A 45 -4.50 -11.56 9.10
C ARG A 45 -3.94 -10.97 7.82
N TRP A 46 -3.52 -11.87 6.93
CA TRP A 46 -3.01 -11.51 5.61
C TRP A 46 -4.11 -11.52 4.54
N THR A 47 -3.85 -10.82 3.44
CA THR A 47 -4.69 -10.86 2.24
C THR A 47 -3.96 -11.65 1.15
N LYS A 48 -4.67 -12.57 0.51
CA LYS A 48 -4.15 -13.34 -0.61
C LYS A 48 -3.94 -12.40 -1.81
N ILE A 49 -2.74 -12.44 -2.38
CA ILE A 49 -2.46 -11.90 -3.71
C ILE A 49 -2.87 -12.98 -4.72
N ASN A 50 -2.15 -14.11 -4.72
CA ASN A 50 -2.36 -15.24 -5.62
C ASN A 50 -1.66 -16.52 -5.06
N ASN A 51 -1.52 -17.58 -5.85
CA ASN A 51 -0.87 -18.82 -5.41
C ASN A 51 0.66 -18.72 -5.54
N ILE A 52 1.40 -19.43 -4.67
CA ILE A 52 2.86 -19.54 -4.83
C ILE A 52 3.19 -20.16 -6.19
N GLY A 53 4.18 -19.59 -6.88
CA GLY A 53 4.57 -19.99 -8.23
C GLY A 53 3.96 -19.11 -9.33
N GLU A 54 2.91 -18.36 -9.01
CA GLU A 54 2.35 -17.33 -9.89
C GLU A 54 3.07 -16.00 -9.70
N ASN A 55 3.06 -15.13 -10.73
CA ASN A 55 3.63 -13.78 -10.64
C ASN A 55 2.73 -12.90 -9.74
N PRO A 56 3.20 -12.40 -8.59
CA PRO A 56 2.37 -11.61 -7.67
C PRO A 56 2.21 -10.14 -8.09
N CYS A 57 2.87 -9.69 -9.18
CA CYS A 57 2.75 -8.32 -9.65
C CYS A 57 1.56 -8.10 -10.59
N GLU A 58 1.08 -6.86 -10.63
CA GLU A 58 -0.10 -6.41 -11.40
C GLU A 58 -1.40 -7.13 -11.02
N VAL A 59 -1.40 -7.80 -9.86
CA VAL A 59 -2.60 -8.47 -9.34
C VAL A 59 -3.37 -7.47 -8.49
N HIS A 60 -4.61 -7.22 -8.90
CA HIS A 60 -5.57 -6.47 -8.09
C HIS A 60 -6.25 -7.42 -7.10
N PHE A 61 -6.17 -7.11 -5.81
CA PHE A 61 -6.79 -7.90 -4.75
C PHE A 61 -7.58 -7.00 -3.80
N ASN A 62 -8.34 -7.66 -2.90
CA ASN A 62 -9.19 -6.99 -1.94
C ASN A 62 -8.38 -6.05 -1.02
N PRO A 63 -8.98 -4.96 -0.52
CA PRO A 63 -8.31 -4.08 0.44
C PRO A 63 -7.77 -4.84 1.64
N LEU A 64 -6.61 -4.41 2.16
CA LEU A 64 -6.03 -5.01 3.35
C LEU A 64 -6.93 -4.72 4.55
N GLN A 65 -7.33 -5.77 5.27
CA GLN A 65 -8.26 -5.65 6.41
C GLN A 65 -7.80 -4.69 7.50
N ALA A 66 -6.49 -4.53 7.66
CA ALA A 66 -5.89 -3.71 8.71
C ALA A 66 -6.06 -2.19 8.50
N ASN A 67 -6.15 -1.73 7.25
CA ASN A 67 -6.22 -0.29 6.95
C ASN A 67 -7.30 0.09 5.93
N GLY A 68 -7.96 -0.88 5.28
CA GLY A 68 -9.03 -0.63 4.33
C GLY A 68 -8.57 -0.17 2.95
N TYR A 69 -7.28 -0.21 2.66
CA TYR A 69 -6.71 0.24 1.38
C TYR A 69 -6.24 -0.93 0.51
N SER A 70 -6.36 -0.78 -0.80
CA SER A 70 -5.80 -1.69 -1.79
C SER A 70 -4.43 -1.21 -2.25
N TYR A 71 -3.59 -2.16 -2.63
CA TYR A 71 -2.25 -1.92 -3.13
C TYR A 71 -2.00 -2.82 -4.34
N VAL A 72 -1.12 -2.40 -5.24
CA VAL A 72 -0.65 -3.23 -6.36
C VAL A 72 0.86 -3.33 -6.29
N LEU A 73 1.36 -4.56 -6.34
CA LEU A 73 2.79 -4.85 -6.41
C LEU A 73 3.27 -4.82 -7.85
N HIS A 74 4.42 -4.20 -8.06
CA HIS A 74 5.04 -4.03 -9.37
C HIS A 74 6.51 -4.43 -9.34
N GLY A 75 7.09 -4.62 -10.53
CA GLY A 75 8.54 -4.82 -10.68
C GLY A 75 9.04 -6.24 -10.42
N CYS A 76 8.15 -7.24 -10.46
CA CYS A 76 8.53 -8.64 -10.29
C CYS A 76 9.57 -9.05 -11.33
N GLY A 77 10.68 -9.62 -10.87
CA GLY A 77 11.88 -9.89 -11.68
C GLY A 77 12.97 -8.82 -11.57
N GLY A 78 12.73 -7.73 -10.83
CA GLY A 78 13.70 -6.67 -10.56
C GLY A 78 13.45 -5.96 -9.23
N ASN A 79 13.58 -4.64 -9.22
CA ASN A 79 13.25 -3.82 -8.05
C ASN A 79 11.74 -3.76 -7.87
N LEU A 80 11.26 -4.13 -6.69
CA LEU A 80 9.84 -4.13 -6.36
C LEU A 80 9.39 -2.76 -5.83
N TRP A 81 8.18 -2.34 -6.20
CA TRP A 81 7.51 -1.17 -5.64
C TRP A 81 6.00 -1.37 -5.54
N LEU A 82 5.34 -0.52 -4.75
CA LEU A 82 3.90 -0.52 -4.54
C LEU A 82 3.24 0.74 -5.10
N THR A 83 2.06 0.58 -5.66
CA THR A 83 1.08 1.66 -5.85
C THR A 83 -0.12 1.46 -4.95
N ASN A 84 -0.83 2.54 -4.64
CA ASN A 84 -2.13 2.49 -3.97
C ASN A 84 -3.23 2.09 -4.96
N GLY A 85 -4.43 1.78 -4.47
CA GLY A 85 -5.57 1.39 -5.31
C GLY A 85 -6.02 2.45 -6.33
N ASP A 86 -5.63 3.71 -6.16
CA ASP A 86 -5.87 4.80 -7.11
C ASP A 86 -4.75 4.94 -8.18
N GLY A 87 -3.74 4.06 -8.15
CA GLY A 87 -2.60 4.05 -9.06
C GLY A 87 -1.47 5.01 -8.67
N SER A 88 -1.61 5.79 -7.59
CA SER A 88 -0.54 6.64 -7.09
C SER A 88 0.60 5.81 -6.50
N PHE A 89 1.85 6.29 -6.64
CA PHE A 89 3.00 5.64 -6.02
C PHE A 89 2.87 5.62 -4.50
N ASN A 90 3.15 4.46 -3.89
CA ASN A 90 3.20 4.31 -2.44
C ASN A 90 4.65 4.29 -1.96
N SER A 91 5.40 3.22 -2.25
CA SER A 91 6.73 3.00 -1.69
C SER A 91 7.56 2.01 -2.51
N ASN A 92 8.89 2.05 -2.32
CA ASN A 92 9.76 0.99 -2.82
C ASN A 92 9.81 -0.16 -1.82
N CYS A 93 10.06 -1.37 -2.30
CA CYS A 93 10.15 -2.56 -1.46
C CYS A 93 11.61 -2.98 -1.24
N HIS A 94 11.90 -3.39 -0.02
CA HIS A 94 13.22 -3.80 0.46
C HIS A 94 13.16 -5.21 1.03
N TYR A 95 14.20 -6.01 0.78
CA TYR A 95 14.33 -7.33 1.38
C TYR A 95 14.34 -7.22 2.90
N SER A 96 13.43 -7.93 3.56
CA SER A 96 13.32 -7.97 5.01
C SER A 96 12.69 -9.30 5.41
N THR A 97 13.51 -10.35 5.43
CA THR A 97 13.01 -11.70 5.69
C THR A 97 12.71 -11.92 7.18
N ALA A 98 11.62 -12.62 7.48
CA ALA A 98 11.28 -13.06 8.83
C ALA A 98 10.29 -14.24 8.79
N ASN A 99 10.42 -15.18 9.73
CA ASN A 99 9.38 -16.16 9.99
C ASN A 99 8.49 -15.64 11.12
N LEU A 100 7.18 -15.61 10.89
CA LEU A 100 6.18 -15.06 11.78
C LEU A 100 5.22 -16.16 12.23
N ALA A 101 4.29 -15.81 13.13
CA ALA A 101 3.24 -16.72 13.56
C ALA A 101 2.36 -17.19 12.38
N CYS A 102 1.58 -18.26 12.60
CA CYS A 102 0.64 -18.82 11.61
C CYS A 102 1.26 -19.28 10.29
N ASN A 103 2.53 -19.73 10.31
CA ASN A 103 3.27 -20.18 9.12
C ASN A 103 3.39 -19.10 8.03
N VAL A 104 3.49 -17.83 8.45
CA VAL A 104 3.68 -16.69 7.57
C VAL A 104 5.17 -16.38 7.47
N LYS A 105 5.67 -16.25 6.24
CA LYS A 105 7.05 -15.84 5.97
C LYS A 105 7.05 -14.50 5.26
N ARG A 106 7.63 -13.48 5.88
CA ARG A 106 7.90 -12.19 5.22
C ARG A 106 9.13 -12.31 4.35
N THR A 107 9.08 -11.70 3.17
CA THR A 107 10.22 -11.58 2.24
C THR A 107 10.61 -10.12 2.04
N TYR A 108 9.62 -9.23 1.93
CA TYR A 108 9.83 -7.80 1.70
C TYR A 108 9.02 -6.93 2.66
N LYS A 109 9.52 -5.71 2.88
CA LYS A 109 8.77 -4.58 3.42
C LYS A 109 8.81 -3.43 2.42
N CYS A 110 7.72 -2.72 2.25
CA CYS A 110 7.62 -1.55 1.39
C CYS A 110 7.27 -0.34 2.24
N TYR A 111 8.15 0.67 2.25
CA TYR A 111 8.04 1.90 3.06
C TYR A 111 8.81 3.07 2.45
#